data_AF-A0A956GUZ9-F1
#
_entry.id   AF-A0A956GUZ9-F1
#
_cell.length_a   1.000
_cell.length_b   1.000
_cell.length_c   1.000
_cell.angle_alpha   90.00
_cell.angle_beta   90.00
_cell.angle_gamma   90.00
#
_symmetry.space_group_name_H-M   'P 1'
#
loop_
_entity.id
_entity.type
_entity.pdbx_description
1 polymer ?
#
loop_
_entity_poly.entity_id
_entity_poly.type
_entity_poly.pdbx_seq_one_letter_code
_entity_poly.pdbx_strand_id
1 'polypeptide(L)'
;MTKLVTAAALLALLVLAPRPARADDIARGTIVKIEAREIYVNLGQHAGVVEGARLRIKRPVKLRHPVTRAWITDWLPLGAADVRSAGTQLSMAVLDDDLLAQVAVGDVVEIYVEREEARDAAPAPPPEVVPDAAPLPVVDDATAAVLDTWERQSGTSVDARITAWESYLASHADSPYADAVREDLDVLRRLRDTMAPPDRGSASRRVSGVEHAAPTRAHAGDAVPLVFVLDDPAAVSSAWLHYRRLGDRAYDRALLARDGSRYLRGEIPADAVTAPGLEYFVEVVGPDGAPGVAITPTEVAVDRPGLEATLGGGAERTRLRLSSTYLDFATFDHRAGDHTDQFWLTEGDVEYRIGPRLWAVRAGFGALQGKGGYADRVWQGDAPVAGFNYGYAEVEVRAIAQLGVLARLVAGVGQDGFGMGLEARARIGRPDATNLSLGVSQLAEVGFLSDVRFEVDPFGRLPVGFSVGVTDQPTRGDLAVRLGVDLGWRASRWIEPQLRLGYQGRTVAHAGVGAGLGLAFHW
;
A
#
# COMPACT_ATOMS: atom_id res chain seq x y z
N MET A 1 -5.12 -2.87 -43.53
CA MET A 1 -4.87 -2.43 -42.13
C MET A 1 -5.31 -3.45 -41.06
N THR A 2 -5.75 -4.66 -41.41
CA THR A 2 -6.29 -5.66 -40.45
C THR A 2 -5.27 -6.68 -39.92
N LYS A 3 -4.02 -6.67 -40.40
CA LYS A 3 -3.02 -7.72 -40.09
C LYS A 3 -1.97 -7.35 -39.04
N LEU A 4 -1.92 -6.09 -38.59
CA LEU A 4 -0.94 -5.63 -37.60
C LEU A 4 -1.44 -5.70 -36.14
N VAL A 5 -2.74 -5.93 -35.92
CA VAL A 5 -3.32 -6.09 -34.58
C VAL A 5 -3.17 -7.53 -34.05
N THR A 6 -2.93 -8.51 -34.93
CA THR A 6 -2.93 -9.94 -34.56
C THR A 6 -1.59 -10.44 -33.99
N ALA A 7 -0.48 -9.73 -34.23
CA ALA A 7 0.85 -10.16 -33.80
C ALA A 7 1.13 -9.91 -32.30
N ALA A 8 0.39 -9.01 -31.66
CA ALA A 8 0.55 -8.74 -30.22
C ALA A 8 -0.18 -9.75 -29.32
N ALA A 9 -1.11 -10.54 -29.86
CA ALA A 9 -1.93 -11.47 -29.06
C ALA A 9 -1.36 -12.90 -28.96
N LEU A 10 -0.39 -13.29 -29.80
CA LEU A 10 0.07 -14.68 -29.91
C LEU A 10 1.27 -15.05 -29.04
N LEU A 11 1.90 -14.10 -28.35
CA LEU A 11 3.02 -14.37 -27.44
C LEU A 11 2.58 -14.70 -26.00
N ALA A 12 1.29 -14.67 -25.70
CA ALA A 12 0.74 -14.88 -24.35
C ALA A 12 0.27 -16.32 -24.06
N LEU A 13 0.37 -17.26 -25.01
CA LEU A 13 -0.37 -18.54 -24.93
C LEU A 13 0.46 -19.83 -24.70
N LEU A 14 1.77 -19.76 -24.43
CA LEU A 14 2.66 -20.95 -24.48
C LEU A 14 3.25 -21.44 -23.15
N VAL A 15 2.62 -21.16 -22.00
CA VAL A 15 3.07 -21.68 -20.67
C VAL A 15 1.90 -22.21 -19.82
N LEU A 16 1.13 -23.17 -20.32
CA LEU A 16 0.10 -23.88 -19.56
C LEU A 16 0.33 -25.40 -19.64
N ALA A 17 1.24 -25.92 -18.81
CA ALA A 17 1.34 -27.35 -18.52
C ALA A 17 0.68 -27.64 -17.16
N PRO A 18 -0.17 -28.67 -17.02
CA PRO A 18 -0.87 -28.96 -15.77
C PRO A 18 0.11 -29.48 -14.70
N ARG A 19 0.13 -28.83 -13.53
CA ARG A 19 0.86 -29.29 -12.35
C ARG A 19 -0.04 -30.22 -11.52
N PRO A 20 0.51 -31.27 -10.88
CA PRO A 20 -0.27 -32.16 -10.02
C PRO A 20 -0.79 -31.40 -8.79
N ALA A 21 -2.07 -31.56 -8.49
CA ALA A 21 -2.70 -31.02 -7.29
C ALA A 21 -2.06 -31.62 -6.03
N ARG A 22 -1.63 -30.76 -5.10
CA ARG A 22 -1.10 -31.15 -3.78
C ARG A 22 -2.16 -30.85 -2.73
N ALA A 23 -2.28 -31.74 -1.74
CA ALA A 23 -3.19 -31.61 -0.62
C ALA A 23 -2.89 -30.35 0.23
N ASP A 24 -3.90 -29.89 0.97
CA ASP A 24 -3.80 -28.75 1.89
C ASP A 24 -2.72 -29.02 2.96
N ASP A 25 -1.73 -28.12 3.03
CA ASP A 25 -0.65 -28.21 4.01
C ASP A 25 -1.05 -27.46 5.29
N ILE A 26 -1.03 -28.14 6.44
CA ILE A 26 -1.18 -27.53 7.76
C ILE A 26 0.21 -27.14 8.26
N ALA A 27 0.49 -25.85 8.34
CA ALA A 27 1.74 -25.36 8.93
C ALA A 27 1.59 -25.24 10.46
N ARG A 28 2.64 -25.65 11.20
CA ARG A 28 2.66 -25.69 12.67
C ARG A 28 3.82 -24.89 13.24
N GLY A 29 3.55 -24.11 14.28
CA GLY A 29 4.51 -23.25 14.97
C GLY A 29 4.22 -23.17 16.46
N THR A 30 4.93 -22.29 17.14
CA THR A 30 4.88 -22.05 18.58
C THR A 30 4.95 -20.55 18.86
N ILE A 31 4.26 -20.13 19.91
CA ILE A 31 4.33 -18.76 20.42
C ILE A 31 5.68 -18.56 21.09
N VAL A 32 6.48 -17.61 20.58
CA VAL A 32 7.84 -17.32 21.05
C VAL A 32 7.91 -16.08 21.94
N LYS A 33 6.93 -15.17 21.84
CA LYS A 33 6.87 -13.94 22.64
C LYS A 33 5.41 -13.50 22.80
N ILE A 34 5.09 -12.94 23.96
CA ILE A 34 3.82 -12.24 24.22
C ILE A 34 4.18 -10.83 24.68
N GLU A 35 3.63 -9.81 24.02
CA GLU A 35 3.84 -8.40 24.35
C GLU A 35 2.50 -7.67 24.34
N ALA A 36 2.05 -7.21 25.51
CA ALA A 36 0.70 -6.69 25.70
C ALA A 36 -0.36 -7.67 25.16
N ARG A 37 -1.04 -7.35 24.05
CA ARG A 37 -2.06 -8.21 23.41
C ARG A 37 -1.52 -8.95 22.19
N GLU A 38 -0.25 -8.77 21.86
CA GLU A 38 0.38 -9.34 20.68
C GLU A 38 1.08 -10.64 21.03
N ILE A 39 0.90 -11.64 20.18
CA ILE A 39 1.71 -12.85 20.18
C ILE A 39 2.56 -12.90 18.94
N TYR A 40 3.81 -13.32 19.12
CA TYR A 40 4.74 -13.59 18.03
C TYR A 40 4.88 -15.10 17.90
N VAL A 41 4.63 -15.59 16.70
CA VAL A 41 4.66 -17.03 16.37
C VAL A 41 5.80 -17.26 15.40
N ASN A 42 6.55 -18.35 15.56
CA ASN A 42 7.60 -18.76 14.62
C ASN A 42 7.06 -19.40 13.33
N LEU A 43 6.04 -18.76 12.75
CA LEU A 43 5.46 -19.08 11.47
C LEU A 43 5.41 -17.79 10.64
N GLY A 44 5.98 -17.78 9.44
CA GLY A 44 6.01 -16.60 8.57
C GLY A 44 5.55 -16.88 7.15
N GLN A 45 5.79 -15.93 6.25
CA GLN A 45 5.43 -16.02 4.83
C GLN A 45 6.03 -17.26 4.15
N HIS A 46 7.21 -17.74 4.58
CA HIS A 46 7.79 -18.97 4.05
C HIS A 46 6.93 -20.22 4.31
N ALA A 47 6.12 -20.20 5.36
CA ALA A 47 5.18 -21.26 5.68
C ALA A 47 3.77 -21.00 5.09
N GLY A 48 3.62 -19.99 4.23
CA GLY A 48 2.34 -19.61 3.62
C GLY A 48 1.43 -18.75 4.51
N VAL A 49 1.95 -18.17 5.60
CA VAL A 49 1.18 -17.24 6.43
C VAL A 49 1.03 -15.91 5.72
N VAL A 50 -0.21 -15.43 5.62
CA VAL A 50 -0.54 -14.10 5.09
C VAL A 50 -1.23 -13.26 6.18
N GLU A 51 -1.21 -11.94 6.01
CA GLU A 51 -1.98 -11.03 6.86
C GLU A 51 -3.48 -11.35 6.73
N GLY A 52 -4.20 -11.35 7.86
CA GLY A 52 -5.60 -11.75 7.95
C GLY A 52 -5.83 -13.26 8.07
N ALA A 53 -4.79 -14.09 7.98
CA ALA A 53 -4.96 -15.53 8.15
C ALA A 53 -5.33 -15.90 9.60
N ARG A 54 -6.16 -16.93 9.76
CA ARG A 54 -6.68 -17.34 11.06
C ARG A 54 -5.83 -18.44 11.69
N LEU A 55 -5.19 -18.12 12.81
CA LEU A 55 -4.40 -19.02 13.63
C LEU A 55 -5.29 -19.78 14.61
N ARG A 56 -5.06 -21.09 14.79
CA ARG A 56 -5.64 -21.90 15.86
C ARG A 56 -4.58 -22.13 16.93
N ILE A 57 -4.85 -21.69 18.16
CA ILE A 57 -3.91 -21.79 19.28
C ILE A 57 -4.30 -22.99 20.14
N LYS A 58 -3.32 -23.85 20.44
CA LYS A 58 -3.49 -25.07 21.22
C LYS A 58 -2.37 -25.20 22.25
N ARG A 59 -2.69 -25.73 23.43
CA ARG A 59 -1.69 -26.08 24.45
C ARG A 59 -1.36 -27.57 24.38
N PRO A 60 -0.08 -27.96 24.21
CA PRO A 60 0.31 -29.36 24.37
C PRO A 60 0.13 -29.78 25.83
N VAL A 61 -0.54 -30.91 26.05
CA VAL A 61 -0.69 -31.53 27.37
C VAL A 61 -0.16 -32.95 27.31
N LYS A 62 0.61 -33.35 28.33
CA LYS A 62 1.07 -34.74 28.48
C LYS A 62 0.15 -35.43 29.47
N LEU A 63 -0.56 -36.44 29.00
CA LEU A 63 -1.47 -37.22 29.81
C LEU A 63 -1.03 -38.69 29.78
N ARG A 64 -1.41 -39.46 30.80
CA ARG A 64 -1.19 -40.91 30.81
C ARG A 64 -2.39 -41.58 30.18
N HIS A 65 -2.16 -42.53 29.28
CA HIS A 65 -3.21 -43.36 28.76
C HIS A 65 -3.84 -44.16 29.91
N PRO A 66 -5.18 -44.20 30.07
CA PRO A 66 -5.82 -44.76 31.27
C PRO A 66 -5.57 -46.27 31.41
N VAL A 67 -5.47 -46.99 30.29
CA VAL A 67 -5.21 -48.44 30.24
C VAL A 67 -3.70 -48.75 30.25
N THR A 68 -2.96 -48.32 29.23
CA THR A 68 -1.54 -48.69 29.05
C THR A 68 -0.57 -47.91 29.94
N ARG A 69 -1.03 -46.81 30.56
CA ARG A 69 -0.23 -45.87 31.36
C ARG A 69 0.93 -45.22 30.60
N ALA A 70 1.00 -45.40 29.29
CA ALA A 70 1.97 -44.74 28.42
C ALA A 70 1.69 -43.23 28.38
N TRP A 71 2.75 -42.42 28.29
CA TRP A 71 2.61 -40.98 28.09
C TRP A 71 2.17 -40.68 26.66
N ILE A 72 1.08 -39.91 26.52
CA ILE A 72 0.57 -39.43 25.24
C ILE A 72 0.57 -37.90 25.25
N THR A 73 1.01 -37.32 24.15
CA THR A 73 0.89 -35.88 23.90
C THR A 73 -0.45 -35.64 23.23
N ASP A 74 -1.30 -34.86 23.89
CA ASP A 74 -2.59 -34.41 23.37
C ASP A 74 -2.63 -32.88 23.32
N TRP A 75 -3.68 -32.32 22.71
CA TRP A 75 -3.80 -30.90 22.44
C TRP A 75 -5.10 -30.35 23.02
N LEU A 76 -4.97 -29.26 23.77
CA LEU A 76 -6.08 -28.50 24.29
C LEU A 76 -6.33 -27.26 23.42
N PRO A 77 -7.50 -27.08 22.78
CA PRO A 77 -7.78 -25.85 22.05
C PRO A 77 -7.94 -24.67 23.04
N LEU A 78 -7.17 -23.60 22.83
CA LEU A 78 -7.29 -22.36 23.60
C LEU A 78 -8.20 -21.35 22.91
N GLY A 79 -8.07 -21.22 21.58
CA GLY A 79 -8.84 -20.26 20.80
C GLY A 79 -8.27 -20.05 19.40
N ALA A 80 -8.65 -18.94 18.77
CA ALA A 80 -8.15 -18.54 17.47
C ALA A 80 -7.88 -17.04 17.43
N ALA A 81 -6.90 -16.63 16.62
CA ALA A 81 -6.52 -15.23 16.45
C ALA A 81 -6.15 -14.95 14.99
N ASP A 82 -6.38 -13.72 14.53
CA ASP A 82 -6.05 -13.32 13.16
C ASP A 82 -4.65 -12.70 13.11
N VAL A 83 -3.87 -13.09 12.10
CA VAL A 83 -2.53 -12.54 11.83
C VAL A 83 -2.67 -11.08 11.43
N ARG A 84 -1.99 -10.18 12.15
CA ARG A 84 -1.90 -8.74 11.84
C ARG A 84 -0.69 -8.39 11.00
N SER A 85 0.39 -9.15 11.12
CA SER A 85 1.59 -8.97 10.31
C SER A 85 2.27 -10.30 10.11
N ALA A 86 2.62 -10.62 8.87
CA ALA A 86 3.38 -11.82 8.52
C ALA A 86 4.74 -11.40 7.97
N GLY A 87 5.79 -11.57 8.76
CA GLY A 87 7.17 -11.45 8.31
C GLY A 87 7.65 -12.75 7.65
N THR A 88 8.92 -12.77 7.24
CA THR A 88 9.52 -13.91 6.54
C THR A 88 9.54 -15.19 7.38
N GLN A 89 9.85 -15.07 8.67
CA GLN A 89 9.99 -16.20 9.62
C GLN A 89 9.01 -16.14 10.81
N LEU A 90 8.55 -14.94 11.17
CA LEU A 90 7.64 -14.72 12.30
C LEU A 90 6.35 -14.09 11.82
N SER A 91 5.26 -14.35 12.52
CA SER A 91 3.98 -13.65 12.36
C SER A 91 3.53 -13.11 13.71
N MET A 92 2.85 -11.97 13.67
CA MET A 92 2.25 -11.32 14.81
C MET A 92 0.73 -11.44 14.71
N ALA A 93 0.08 -11.87 15.79
CA ALA A 93 -1.37 -11.88 15.91
C ALA A 93 -1.80 -11.15 17.19
N VAL A 94 -2.99 -10.58 17.19
CA VAL A 94 -3.54 -9.85 18.35
C VAL A 94 -4.63 -10.70 18.98
N LEU A 95 -4.52 -10.90 20.30
CA LEU A 95 -5.47 -11.67 21.09
C LEU A 95 -6.59 -10.77 21.66
N ASP A 96 -7.77 -11.37 21.82
CA ASP A 96 -8.78 -10.82 22.73
C ASP A 96 -8.32 -10.95 24.20
N ASP A 97 -8.98 -10.23 25.11
CA ASP A 97 -8.54 -10.16 26.52
C ASP A 97 -8.74 -11.48 27.28
N ASP A 98 -9.62 -12.35 26.78
CA ASP A 98 -9.94 -13.63 27.42
C ASP A 98 -8.94 -14.71 26.98
N LEU A 99 -8.57 -14.72 25.70
CA LEU A 99 -7.55 -15.58 25.13
C LEU A 99 -6.16 -15.16 25.61
N LEU A 100 -5.89 -13.86 25.72
CA LEU A 100 -4.61 -13.36 26.23
C LEU A 100 -4.30 -13.86 27.64
N ALA A 101 -5.31 -13.94 28.50
CA ALA A 101 -5.15 -14.44 29.87
C ALA A 101 -4.80 -15.94 29.91
N GLN A 102 -5.10 -16.69 28.85
CA GLN A 102 -4.92 -18.14 28.79
C GLN A 102 -3.65 -18.57 28.06
N VAL A 103 -3.18 -17.76 27.09
CA VAL A 103 -2.06 -18.09 26.21
C VAL A 103 -0.71 -17.88 26.91
N ALA A 104 0.25 -18.78 26.65
CA ALA A 104 1.60 -18.74 27.18
C ALA A 104 2.65 -18.97 26.06
N VAL A 105 3.87 -18.52 26.31
CA VAL A 105 5.02 -18.84 25.46
C VAL A 105 5.23 -20.35 25.44
N GLY A 106 5.36 -20.94 24.24
CA GLY A 106 5.46 -22.37 24.01
C GLY A 106 4.15 -23.05 23.56
N ASP A 107 3.00 -22.36 23.63
CA ASP A 107 1.76 -22.88 23.04
C ASP A 107 1.91 -23.03 21.52
N VAL A 108 1.26 -24.06 20.97
CA VAL A 108 1.35 -24.44 19.56
C VAL A 108 0.28 -23.71 18.75
N VAL A 109 0.67 -23.29 17.55
CA VAL A 109 -0.19 -22.59 16.61
C VAL A 109 -0.27 -23.37 15.31
N GLU A 110 -1.48 -23.56 14.79
CA GLU A 110 -1.73 -24.15 13.49
C GLU A 110 -2.45 -23.17 12.57
N ILE A 111 -2.09 -23.19 11.29
CA ILE A 111 -2.74 -22.42 10.23
C ILE A 111 -3.10 -23.34 9.06
N TYR A 112 -4.28 -23.13 8.50
CA TYR A 112 -4.66 -23.72 7.21
C TYR A 112 -4.17 -22.80 6.11
N VAL A 113 -3.23 -23.28 5.31
CA VAL A 113 -2.70 -22.51 4.19
C VAL A 113 -3.55 -22.82 2.96
N GLU A 114 -4.57 -22.00 2.72
CA GLU A 114 -5.30 -22.04 1.45
C GLU A 114 -4.36 -21.55 0.34
N ARG A 115 -3.85 -22.49 -0.48
CA ARG A 115 -3.02 -22.14 -1.63
C ARG A 115 -3.97 -21.74 -2.77
N GLU A 116 -3.87 -20.49 -3.24
CA GLU A 116 -4.78 -19.89 -4.25
C GLU A 116 -4.91 -20.73 -5.54
N GLU A 117 -3.91 -21.56 -5.86
CA GLU A 117 -3.91 -22.51 -6.98
C GLU A 117 -4.93 -23.66 -6.86
N ALA A 118 -5.49 -23.93 -5.67
CA ALA A 118 -6.39 -25.07 -5.44
C ALA A 118 -7.87 -24.81 -5.79
N ARG A 119 -8.26 -23.55 -6.07
CA ARG A 119 -9.69 -23.18 -6.18
C ARG A 119 -10.37 -23.63 -7.49
N ASP A 120 -9.60 -23.93 -8.53
CA ASP A 120 -10.14 -24.18 -9.89
C ASP A 120 -10.03 -25.62 -10.38
N ALA A 121 -9.52 -26.56 -9.58
CA ALA A 121 -9.42 -27.97 -9.94
C ALA A 121 -10.18 -28.84 -8.92
N ALA A 122 -11.33 -29.40 -9.34
CA ALA A 122 -12.01 -30.43 -8.56
C ALA A 122 -11.03 -31.59 -8.29
N PRO A 123 -10.76 -31.94 -7.01
CA PRO A 123 -9.78 -32.98 -6.70
C PRO A 123 -10.26 -34.33 -7.24
N ALA A 124 -9.35 -35.08 -7.86
CA ALA A 124 -9.57 -36.50 -8.13
C ALA A 124 -9.68 -37.23 -6.78
N PRO A 125 -10.60 -38.20 -6.64
CA PRO A 125 -10.76 -38.94 -5.40
C PRO A 125 -9.42 -39.57 -5.00
N PRO A 126 -8.96 -39.42 -3.74
CA PRO A 126 -7.72 -40.02 -3.28
C PRO A 126 -7.78 -41.54 -3.50
N PRO A 127 -6.65 -42.18 -3.88
CA PRO A 127 -6.61 -43.63 -4.02
C PRO A 127 -7.04 -44.27 -2.69
N GLU A 128 -8.02 -45.16 -2.77
CA GLU A 128 -8.55 -45.90 -1.63
C GLU A 128 -7.41 -46.72 -1.03
N VAL A 129 -6.84 -46.21 0.07
CA VAL A 129 -5.86 -46.95 0.86
C VAL A 129 -6.65 -48.05 1.56
N VAL A 130 -6.63 -49.26 0.99
CA VAL A 130 -7.14 -50.46 1.65
C VAL A 130 -6.27 -50.65 2.90
N PRO A 131 -6.80 -50.40 4.12
CA PRO A 131 -6.01 -50.59 5.33
C PRO A 131 -5.68 -52.08 5.41
N ASP A 132 -4.42 -52.40 5.67
CA ASP A 132 -4.00 -53.77 5.96
C ASP A 132 -4.65 -54.16 7.29
N ALA A 133 -5.82 -54.81 7.19
CA ALA A 133 -6.70 -55.12 8.30
C ALA A 133 -6.16 -56.32 9.08
N ALA A 134 -5.06 -56.11 9.80
CA ALA A 134 -4.73 -56.97 10.92
C ALA A 134 -5.91 -56.93 11.91
N PRO A 135 -6.46 -58.08 12.34
CA PRO A 135 -7.58 -58.09 13.27
C PRO A 135 -7.17 -57.36 14.54
N LEU A 136 -7.94 -56.33 14.90
CA LEU A 136 -7.73 -55.57 16.13
C LEU A 136 -7.81 -56.54 17.33
N PRO A 137 -6.93 -56.39 18.33
CA PRO A 137 -7.00 -57.20 19.54
C PRO A 137 -8.37 -57.00 20.22
N VAL A 138 -9.03 -58.11 20.58
CA VAL A 138 -10.27 -58.08 21.35
C VAL A 138 -9.97 -57.54 22.74
N VAL A 139 -10.54 -56.40 23.08
CA VAL A 139 -10.47 -55.76 24.41
C VAL A 139 -11.75 -56.06 25.19
N ASP A 140 -11.64 -56.16 26.52
CA ASP A 140 -12.81 -56.35 27.40
C ASP A 140 -13.69 -55.09 27.49
N ASP A 141 -14.93 -55.24 27.95
CA ASP A 141 -15.93 -54.17 27.97
C ASP A 141 -15.51 -52.96 28.81
N ALA A 142 -14.79 -53.17 29.92
CA ALA A 142 -14.32 -52.08 30.77
C ALA A 142 -13.20 -51.29 30.09
N THR A 143 -12.29 -51.99 29.40
CA THR A 143 -11.26 -51.36 28.55
C THR A 143 -11.90 -50.59 27.40
N ALA A 144 -12.89 -51.16 26.73
CA ALA A 144 -13.59 -50.49 25.62
C ALA A 144 -14.29 -49.20 26.08
N ALA A 145 -14.98 -49.22 27.23
CA ALA A 145 -15.69 -48.07 27.76
C ALA A 145 -14.77 -46.89 28.13
N VAL A 146 -13.60 -47.18 28.73
CA VAL A 146 -12.64 -46.12 29.09
C VAL A 146 -11.94 -45.56 27.84
N LEU A 147 -11.62 -46.40 26.86
CA LEU A 147 -11.02 -45.99 25.59
C LEU A 147 -11.97 -45.10 24.77
N ASP A 148 -13.24 -45.49 24.68
CA ASP A 148 -14.26 -44.69 23.99
C ASP A 148 -14.47 -43.33 24.67
N THR A 149 -14.49 -43.29 26.00
CA THR A 149 -14.56 -42.02 26.74
C THR A 149 -13.34 -41.14 26.48
N TRP A 150 -12.14 -41.73 26.46
CA TRP A 150 -10.89 -41.03 26.19
C TRP A 150 -10.82 -40.47 24.77
N GLU A 151 -11.17 -41.29 23.76
CA GLU A 151 -11.13 -40.90 22.35
C GLU A 151 -12.06 -39.73 22.06
N ARG A 152 -13.29 -39.77 22.59
CA ARG A 152 -14.28 -38.69 22.47
C ARG A 152 -13.85 -37.36 23.09
N GLN A 153 -12.87 -37.39 24.00
CA GLN A 153 -12.37 -36.20 24.68
C GLN A 153 -11.19 -35.52 23.96
N SER A 154 -10.52 -36.21 23.03
CA SER A 154 -9.39 -35.62 22.31
C SER A 154 -9.83 -34.35 21.57
N GLY A 155 -9.08 -33.27 21.72
CA GLY A 155 -9.42 -31.95 21.17
C GLY A 155 -10.56 -31.16 21.84
N THR A 156 -11.15 -31.63 22.95
CA THR A 156 -12.14 -30.84 23.73
C THR A 156 -11.48 -29.95 24.81
N SER A 157 -12.23 -28.98 25.38
CA SER A 157 -11.73 -28.07 26.44
C SER A 157 -11.49 -28.79 27.79
N VAL A 158 -10.69 -28.20 28.69
CA VAL A 158 -10.33 -28.83 29.97
C VAL A 158 -11.59 -29.13 30.79
N ASP A 159 -12.51 -28.18 30.87
CA ASP A 159 -13.75 -28.37 31.61
C ASP A 159 -14.61 -29.51 31.05
N ALA A 160 -14.73 -29.61 29.73
CA ALA A 160 -15.47 -30.69 29.08
C ALA A 160 -14.85 -32.07 29.40
N ARG A 161 -13.52 -32.16 29.44
CA ARG A 161 -12.80 -33.38 29.82
C ARG A 161 -13.02 -33.75 31.28
N ILE A 162 -12.93 -32.76 32.18
CA ILE A 162 -13.20 -32.94 33.62
C ILE A 162 -14.62 -33.50 33.80
N THR A 163 -15.63 -32.88 33.18
CA THR A 163 -17.02 -33.33 33.26
C THR A 163 -17.22 -34.74 32.71
N ALA A 164 -16.55 -35.08 31.60
CA ALA A 164 -16.67 -36.39 30.99
C ALA A 164 -16.03 -37.50 31.86
N TRP A 165 -14.89 -37.25 32.50
CA TRP A 165 -14.29 -38.18 33.46
C TRP A 165 -15.09 -38.32 34.76
N GLU A 166 -15.65 -37.23 35.28
CA GLU A 166 -16.56 -37.27 36.42
C GLU A 166 -17.81 -38.11 36.11
N SER A 167 -18.37 -37.97 34.91
CA SER A 167 -19.52 -38.75 34.44
C SER A 167 -19.18 -40.24 34.27
N TYR A 168 -17.99 -40.55 33.75
CA TYR A 168 -17.48 -41.92 33.67
C TYR A 168 -17.35 -42.54 35.07
N LEU A 169 -16.70 -41.85 36.00
CA LEU A 169 -16.52 -42.34 37.38
C LEU A 169 -17.84 -42.51 38.14
N ALA A 170 -18.83 -41.65 37.86
CA ALA A 170 -20.16 -41.77 38.48
C ALA A 170 -20.91 -43.03 38.03
N SER A 171 -20.69 -43.48 36.79
CA SER A 171 -21.34 -44.67 36.22
C SER A 171 -20.51 -45.94 36.31
N HIS A 172 -19.19 -45.83 36.51
CA HIS A 172 -18.22 -46.93 36.47
C HIS A 172 -17.27 -46.88 37.69
N ALA A 173 -17.82 -46.64 38.89
CA ALA A 173 -17.04 -46.50 40.11
C ALA A 173 -16.17 -47.73 40.45
N ASP A 174 -16.64 -48.92 40.07
CA ASP A 174 -15.98 -50.22 40.28
C ASP A 174 -15.09 -50.66 39.11
N SER A 175 -14.89 -49.80 38.09
CA SER A 175 -14.00 -50.10 36.97
C SER A 175 -12.56 -50.35 37.45
N PRO A 176 -11.84 -51.32 36.87
CA PRO A 176 -10.41 -51.52 37.19
C PRO A 176 -9.54 -50.30 36.84
N TYR A 177 -10.07 -49.34 36.05
CA TYR A 177 -9.40 -48.10 35.67
C TYR A 177 -9.78 -46.89 36.54
N ALA A 178 -10.68 -47.04 37.52
CA ALA A 178 -11.24 -45.91 38.27
C ALA A 178 -10.16 -45.08 39.00
N ASP A 179 -9.16 -45.71 39.61
CA ASP A 179 -8.07 -45.00 40.29
C ASP A 179 -7.19 -44.22 39.32
N ALA A 180 -6.88 -44.79 38.14
CA ALA A 180 -6.11 -44.11 37.11
C ALA A 180 -6.85 -42.88 36.58
N VAL A 181 -8.17 -43.00 36.37
CA VAL A 181 -9.02 -41.89 35.92
C VAL A 181 -9.10 -40.78 36.97
N ARG A 182 -9.17 -41.12 38.27
CA ARG A 182 -9.12 -40.12 39.36
C ARG A 182 -7.81 -39.33 39.37
N GLU A 183 -6.68 -40.01 39.16
CA GLU A 183 -5.36 -39.36 39.06
C GLU A 183 -5.32 -38.37 37.89
N ASP A 184 -5.82 -38.77 36.72
CA ASP A 184 -5.89 -37.91 35.53
C ASP A 184 -6.83 -36.71 35.75
N LEU A 185 -7.96 -36.91 36.44
CA LEU A 185 -8.90 -35.84 36.80
C LEU A 185 -8.25 -34.76 37.67
N ASP A 186 -7.42 -35.16 38.64
CA ASP A 186 -6.68 -34.22 39.49
C ASP A 186 -5.62 -33.43 38.70
N VAL A 187 -5.00 -34.05 37.69
CA VAL A 187 -4.08 -33.36 36.76
C VAL A 187 -4.84 -32.30 35.95
N LEU A 188 -6.01 -32.64 35.40
CA LEU A 188 -6.82 -31.71 34.63
C LEU A 188 -7.32 -30.53 35.46
N ARG A 189 -7.71 -30.76 36.72
CA ARG A 189 -8.13 -29.69 37.65
C ARG A 189 -7.01 -28.70 37.95
N ARG A 190 -5.80 -29.18 38.27
CA ARG A 190 -4.62 -28.31 38.46
C ARG A 190 -4.31 -27.49 37.22
N LEU A 191 -4.44 -28.09 36.03
CA LEU A 191 -4.24 -27.40 34.77
C LEU A 191 -5.26 -26.26 34.58
N ARG A 192 -6.55 -26.52 34.85
CA ARG A 192 -7.60 -25.49 34.81
C ARG A 192 -7.29 -24.33 35.76
N ASP A 193 -6.90 -24.63 36.99
CA ASP A 193 -6.63 -23.60 37.99
C ASP A 193 -5.41 -22.74 37.62
N THR A 194 -4.43 -23.32 36.90
CA THR A 194 -3.29 -22.58 36.33
C THR A 194 -3.68 -21.69 35.14
N MET A 195 -4.78 -22.01 34.45
CA MET A 195 -5.30 -21.26 33.31
C MET A 195 -6.29 -20.15 33.69
N ALA A 196 -6.72 -20.08 34.95
CA ALA A 196 -7.65 -19.06 35.40
C ALA A 196 -7.01 -17.65 35.32
N PRO A 197 -7.70 -16.63 34.79
CA PRO A 197 -7.18 -15.27 34.75
C PRO A 197 -6.84 -14.79 36.16
N PRO A 198 -5.74 -14.04 36.38
CA PRO A 198 -5.51 -13.37 37.64
C PRO A 198 -6.69 -12.43 37.93
N ASP A 199 -7.21 -12.54 39.14
CA ASP A 199 -8.45 -11.88 39.57
C ASP A 199 -8.35 -10.35 39.33
N ARG A 200 -9.12 -9.83 38.36
CA ARG A 200 -9.06 -8.42 37.89
C ARG A 200 -9.59 -7.41 38.92
N GLY A 201 -9.80 -7.81 40.17
CA GLY A 201 -10.46 -7.05 41.23
C GLY A 201 -9.58 -6.02 41.96
N SER A 202 -8.26 -5.95 41.70
CA SER A 202 -7.43 -4.88 42.24
C SER A 202 -7.62 -3.59 41.44
N ALA A 203 -8.67 -2.84 41.76
CA ALA A 203 -8.88 -1.49 41.26
C ALA A 203 -7.59 -0.67 41.46
N SER A 204 -7.00 -0.19 40.37
CA SER A 204 -5.72 0.52 40.38
C SER A 204 -5.78 1.68 41.38
N ARG A 205 -4.96 1.61 42.42
CA ARG A 205 -4.89 2.64 43.44
C ARG A 205 -4.46 3.96 42.80
N ARG A 206 -5.23 5.03 43.02
CA ARG A 206 -4.85 6.37 42.56
C ARG A 206 -3.67 6.87 43.40
N VAL A 207 -2.60 7.28 42.76
CA VAL A 207 -1.41 7.85 43.42
C VAL A 207 -1.51 9.36 43.27
N SER A 208 -1.62 10.07 44.39
CA SER A 208 -1.60 11.54 44.45
C SER A 208 -0.17 12.07 44.41
N GLY A 209 -0.01 13.35 44.06
CA GLY A 209 1.29 14.04 44.12
C GLY A 209 2.07 14.06 42.80
N VAL A 210 1.39 13.86 41.68
CA VAL A 210 1.94 14.05 40.33
C VAL A 210 1.10 15.12 39.64
N GLU A 211 1.69 16.28 39.40
CA GLU A 211 1.06 17.39 38.69
C GLU A 211 1.47 17.40 37.21
N HIS A 212 0.54 17.81 36.36
CA HIS A 212 0.76 17.86 34.92
C HIS A 212 -0.09 18.94 34.25
N ALA A 213 0.53 19.79 33.44
CA ALA A 213 -0.17 20.71 32.55
C ALA A 213 -0.33 20.04 31.17
N ALA A 214 -1.45 19.35 30.98
CA ALA A 214 -1.72 18.60 29.75
C ALA A 214 -1.81 19.51 28.52
N PRO A 215 -1.13 19.20 27.40
CA PRO A 215 -1.37 19.88 26.14
C PRO A 215 -2.79 19.57 25.66
N THR A 216 -3.49 20.58 25.14
CA THR A 216 -4.84 20.40 24.58
C THR A 216 -4.82 20.19 23.06
N ARG A 217 -3.71 20.54 22.41
CA ARG A 217 -3.50 20.42 20.96
C ARG A 217 -2.08 19.99 20.60
N ALA A 218 -1.95 19.28 19.48
CA ALA A 218 -0.70 18.92 18.83
C ALA A 218 -0.87 18.92 17.29
N HIS A 219 0.23 18.84 16.54
CA HIS A 219 0.20 18.72 15.07
C HIS A 219 0.56 17.30 14.66
N ALA A 220 -0.15 16.77 13.64
CA ALA A 220 0.11 15.43 13.17
C ALA A 220 1.54 15.29 12.64
N GLY A 221 2.28 14.27 13.11
CA GLY A 221 3.66 14.03 12.75
C GLY A 221 4.70 14.80 13.56
N ASP A 222 4.29 15.65 14.51
CA ASP A 222 5.20 16.26 15.49
C ASP A 222 5.15 15.47 16.79
N ALA A 223 6.30 15.21 17.41
CA ALA A 223 6.33 14.55 18.70
C ALA A 223 5.81 15.47 19.82
N VAL A 224 5.18 14.90 20.85
CA VAL A 224 4.59 15.67 21.96
C VAL A 224 5.42 15.48 23.23
N PRO A 225 6.29 16.45 23.60
CA PRO A 225 7.04 16.38 24.84
C PRO A 225 6.12 16.65 26.04
N LEU A 226 6.22 15.81 27.05
CA LEU A 226 5.43 15.89 28.28
C LEU A 226 6.35 16.03 29.50
N VAL A 227 5.92 16.87 30.45
CA VAL A 227 6.61 17.10 31.72
C VAL A 227 5.62 16.92 32.87
N PHE A 228 6.03 16.17 33.88
CA PHE A 228 5.27 15.91 35.10
C PHE A 228 6.08 16.37 36.31
N VAL A 229 5.42 16.95 37.30
CA VAL A 229 6.03 17.44 38.55
C VAL A 229 5.64 16.51 39.69
N LEU A 230 6.62 16.10 40.49
CA LEU A 230 6.43 15.24 41.65
C LEU A 230 6.43 16.09 42.93
N ASP A 231 5.36 15.99 43.71
CA ASP A 231 5.25 16.62 45.04
C ASP A 231 6.14 15.90 46.06
N ASP A 232 6.09 14.56 46.06
CA ASP A 232 6.96 13.68 46.84
C ASP A 232 7.75 12.75 45.89
N PRO A 233 8.97 13.13 45.51
CA PRO A 233 9.81 12.31 44.67
C PRO A 233 10.14 10.93 45.21
N ALA A 234 10.09 10.72 46.54
CA ALA A 234 10.40 9.43 47.16
C ALA A 234 9.24 8.43 47.05
N ALA A 235 8.02 8.92 46.78
CA ALA A 235 6.83 8.09 46.60
C ALA A 235 6.78 7.36 45.23
N VAL A 236 7.64 7.73 44.28
CA VAL A 236 7.65 7.17 42.92
C VAL A 236 8.99 6.48 42.65
N SER A 237 9.01 5.17 42.44
CA SER A 237 10.24 4.45 42.04
C SER A 237 10.46 4.52 40.52
N SER A 238 9.40 4.32 39.73
CA SER A 238 9.38 4.41 38.27
C SER A 238 8.03 4.91 37.75
N ALA A 239 8.00 5.39 36.51
CA ALA A 239 6.78 5.89 35.88
C ALA A 239 6.76 5.58 34.38
N TRP A 240 5.59 5.25 33.87
CA TRP A 240 5.34 4.90 32.48
C TRP A 240 4.25 5.79 31.90
N LEU A 241 4.51 6.30 30.71
CA LEU A 241 3.54 6.99 29.88
C LEU A 241 2.85 5.95 29.00
N HIS A 242 1.53 5.85 29.14
CA HIS A 242 0.70 5.03 28.27
C HIS A 242 0.00 5.94 27.27
N TYR A 243 0.14 5.72 25.98
CA TYR A 243 -0.49 6.55 24.94
C TYR A 243 -1.11 5.70 23.83
N ARG A 244 -2.11 6.25 23.14
CA ARG A 244 -2.77 5.61 22.00
C ARG A 244 -3.39 6.64 21.08
N ARG A 245 -3.67 6.29 19.82
CA ARG A 245 -4.48 7.13 18.94
C ARG A 245 -5.93 7.09 19.41
N LEU A 246 -6.66 8.18 19.18
CA LEU A 246 -8.07 8.25 19.58
C LEU A 246 -8.88 7.17 18.83
N GLY A 247 -9.47 6.24 19.58
CA GLY A 247 -10.23 5.09 19.06
C GLY A 247 -9.48 3.76 19.08
N ASP A 248 -8.16 3.77 19.28
CA ASP A 248 -7.40 2.53 19.44
C ASP A 248 -7.73 1.84 20.78
N ARG A 249 -7.69 0.51 20.80
CA ARG A 249 -8.05 -0.26 22.00
C ARG A 249 -6.89 -0.48 22.96
N ALA A 250 -5.66 -0.52 22.44
CA ALA A 250 -4.45 -0.77 23.22
C ALA A 250 -3.67 0.53 23.42
N TYR A 251 -2.92 0.59 24.51
CA TYR A 251 -1.95 1.64 24.77
C TYR A 251 -0.55 1.12 24.48
N ASP A 252 0.21 1.92 23.75
CA ASP A 252 1.67 1.82 23.72
C ASP A 252 2.24 2.41 25.00
N ARG A 253 3.49 2.08 25.31
CA ARG A 253 4.18 2.54 26.53
C ARG A 253 5.51 3.18 26.23
N ALA A 254 5.81 4.26 26.93
CA ALA A 254 7.13 4.89 26.97
C ALA A 254 7.56 5.08 28.42
N LEU A 255 8.83 4.82 28.72
CA LEU A 255 9.38 5.06 30.04
C LEU A 255 9.52 6.57 30.27
N LEU A 256 9.03 7.07 31.40
CA LEU A 256 9.30 8.44 31.82
C LEU A 256 10.66 8.52 32.51
N ALA A 257 11.55 9.35 31.99
CA ALA A 257 12.87 9.58 32.56
C ALA A 257 12.79 10.63 33.68
N ARG A 258 13.51 10.40 34.78
CA ARG A 258 13.71 11.44 35.80
C ARG A 258 14.62 12.55 35.25
N ASP A 259 14.15 13.79 35.35
CA ASP A 259 14.92 15.00 35.07
C ASP A 259 15.10 15.79 36.36
N GLY A 260 16.19 15.52 37.07
CA GLY A 260 16.41 16.04 38.42
C GLY A 260 15.55 15.37 39.49
N SER A 261 15.35 16.05 40.62
CA SER A 261 14.66 15.48 41.78
C SER A 261 13.13 15.55 41.67
N ARG A 262 12.58 16.54 40.96
CA ARG A 262 11.13 16.82 40.95
C ARG A 262 10.43 16.58 39.62
N TYR A 263 11.14 16.31 38.53
CA TYR A 263 10.51 16.20 37.22
C TYR A 263 10.64 14.79 36.63
N LEU A 264 9.60 14.39 35.93
CA LEU A 264 9.60 13.29 34.98
C LEU A 264 9.37 13.87 33.58
N ARG A 265 10.11 13.37 32.59
CA ARG A 265 9.97 13.74 31.19
C ARG A 265 9.73 12.50 30.32
N GLY A 266 8.88 12.68 29.33
CA GLY A 266 8.67 11.71 28.27
C GLY A 266 8.20 12.39 27.01
N GLU A 267 8.03 11.61 25.96
CA GLU A 267 7.59 12.09 24.67
C GLU A 267 6.65 11.06 24.06
N ILE A 268 5.56 11.52 23.46
CA ILE A 268 4.75 10.71 22.54
C ILE A 268 5.40 10.85 21.16
N PRO A 269 5.85 9.75 20.53
CA PRO A 269 6.60 9.82 19.30
C PRO A 269 5.72 10.31 18.13
N ALA A 270 6.34 11.01 17.18
CA ALA A 270 5.69 11.67 16.05
C ALA A 270 4.73 10.76 15.24
N ASP A 271 5.04 9.48 15.10
CA ASP A 271 4.25 8.49 14.38
C ASP A 271 2.98 8.04 15.11
N ALA A 272 2.91 8.24 16.43
CA ALA A 272 1.71 8.06 17.24
C ALA A 272 0.80 9.30 17.25
N VAL A 273 1.33 10.48 16.89
CA VAL A 273 0.61 11.76 16.89
C VAL A 273 -0.13 11.93 15.57
N THR A 274 -1.33 11.35 15.47
CA THR A 274 -2.16 11.36 14.26
C THR A 274 -3.52 11.99 14.50
N ALA A 275 -4.03 12.75 13.52
CA ALA A 275 -5.39 13.28 13.56
C ALA A 275 -6.44 12.13 13.60
N PRO A 276 -7.57 12.29 14.31
CA PRO A 276 -8.07 13.53 14.92
C PRO A 276 -7.54 13.82 16.32
N GLY A 277 -6.84 12.88 16.96
CA GLY A 277 -6.42 13.03 18.34
C GLY A 277 -5.67 11.81 18.87
N LEU A 278 -5.14 11.96 20.07
CA LEU A 278 -4.54 10.89 20.87
C LEU A 278 -5.05 10.96 22.31
N GLU A 279 -4.85 9.88 23.04
CA GLU A 279 -5.15 9.80 24.47
C GLU A 279 -3.95 9.23 25.21
N TYR A 280 -3.66 9.73 26.41
CA TYR A 280 -2.60 9.19 27.26
C TYR A 280 -2.97 9.22 28.73
N PHE A 281 -2.31 8.38 29.52
CA PHE A 281 -2.34 8.39 30.98
C PHE A 281 -0.97 8.02 31.54
N VAL A 282 -0.76 8.19 32.85
CA VAL A 282 0.51 7.87 33.51
C VAL A 282 0.30 6.87 34.63
N GLU A 283 1.04 5.77 34.56
CA GLU A 283 1.18 4.78 35.62
C GLU A 283 2.49 5.02 36.37
N VAL A 284 2.45 4.92 37.69
CA VAL A 284 3.62 5.03 38.57
C VAL A 284 3.72 3.78 39.44
N VAL A 285 4.94 3.40 39.77
CA VAL A 285 5.22 2.31 40.71
C VAL A 285 5.78 2.93 41.99
N GLY A 286 5.21 2.55 43.14
CA GLY A 286 5.68 2.98 44.45
C GLY A 286 7.01 2.34 44.87
N PRO A 287 7.59 2.75 46.02
CA PRO A 287 8.76 2.08 46.60
C PRO A 287 8.46 0.67 47.11
N ASP A 288 7.18 0.35 47.37
CA ASP A 288 6.69 -1.00 47.71
C ASP A 288 6.46 -1.90 46.48
N GLY A 289 6.71 -1.38 45.27
CA GLY A 289 6.48 -2.08 44.02
C GLY A 289 5.02 -2.12 43.57
N ALA A 290 4.09 -1.48 44.31
CA ALA A 290 2.69 -1.45 43.92
C ALA A 290 2.48 -0.45 42.75
N PRO A 291 1.82 -0.87 41.66
CA PRO A 291 1.45 0.03 40.58
C PRO A 291 0.25 0.90 40.99
N GLY A 292 0.18 2.10 40.43
CA GLY A 292 -0.95 3.01 40.61
C GLY A 292 -1.05 4.05 39.50
N VAL A 293 -2.24 4.60 39.31
CA VAL A 293 -2.50 5.60 38.26
C VAL A 293 -2.29 6.99 38.84
N ALA A 294 -1.36 7.74 38.24
CA ALA A 294 -1.02 9.11 38.64
C ALA A 294 -1.83 10.16 37.87
N ILE A 295 -1.92 10.00 36.55
CA ILE A 295 -2.71 10.87 35.66
C ILE A 295 -3.76 10.01 34.99
N THR A 296 -5.02 10.44 35.01
CA THR A 296 -6.12 9.75 34.32
C THR A 296 -6.07 9.97 32.81
N PRO A 297 -6.73 9.12 32.00
CA PRO A 297 -6.81 9.29 30.56
C PRO A 297 -7.14 10.73 30.17
N THR A 298 -6.27 11.32 29.35
CA THR A 298 -6.31 12.71 28.90
C THR A 298 -6.24 12.73 27.38
N GLU A 299 -7.19 13.40 26.74
CA GLU A 299 -7.26 13.54 25.28
C GLU A 299 -6.51 14.79 24.81
N VAL A 300 -5.81 14.66 23.68
CA VAL A 300 -5.14 15.75 22.97
C VAL A 300 -5.66 15.80 21.55
N ALA A 301 -6.21 16.94 21.12
CA ALA A 301 -6.64 17.12 19.75
C ALA A 301 -5.42 17.22 18.82
N VAL A 302 -5.40 16.47 17.72
CA VAL A 302 -4.29 16.49 16.77
C VAL A 302 -4.76 17.14 15.47
N ASP A 303 -4.23 18.32 15.21
CA ASP A 303 -4.51 19.08 13.99
C ASP A 303 -3.90 18.35 12.78
N ARG A 304 -4.66 18.25 11.69
CA ARG A 304 -4.13 17.72 10.42
C ARG A 304 -3.01 18.63 9.92
N PRO A 305 -2.00 18.09 9.22
CA PRO A 305 -1.02 18.94 8.57
C PRO A 305 -1.76 19.90 7.65
N GLY A 306 -1.38 21.18 7.66
CA GLY A 306 -1.93 22.14 6.71
C GLY A 306 -1.74 21.63 5.28
N LEU A 307 -2.60 22.08 4.36
CA LEU A 307 -2.47 21.73 2.94
C LEU A 307 -1.05 22.04 2.43
N GLU A 308 -0.44 23.11 2.94
CA GLU A 308 0.94 23.52 2.66
C GLU A 308 2.01 22.49 3.06
N ALA A 309 1.88 21.87 4.25
CA ALA A 309 2.78 20.81 4.70
C ALA A 309 2.61 19.54 3.86
N THR A 310 1.37 19.23 3.47
CA THR A 310 1.04 18.08 2.61
C THR A 310 1.53 18.29 1.18
N LEU A 311 1.40 19.52 0.68
CA LEU A 311 1.96 20.00 -0.57
C LEU A 311 3.43 20.42 -0.40
N GLY A 312 4.21 19.68 0.41
CA GLY A 312 5.53 20.08 0.93
C GLY A 312 6.42 20.95 0.03
N GLY A 313 7.16 21.88 0.63
CA GLY A 313 7.89 22.99 -0.01
C GLY A 313 9.06 22.66 -0.95
N GLY A 314 8.95 21.62 -1.77
CA GLY A 314 9.89 21.36 -2.86
C GLY A 314 9.90 22.52 -3.86
N ALA A 315 11.10 23.01 -4.18
CA ALA A 315 11.30 23.92 -5.30
C ALA A 315 10.81 23.29 -6.61
N GLU A 316 10.47 24.12 -7.61
CA GLU A 316 10.03 23.69 -8.96
C GLU A 316 8.64 23.04 -8.98
N ARG A 317 7.73 23.51 -8.11
CA ARG A 317 6.33 23.06 -8.14
C ARG A 317 5.56 23.74 -9.24
N THR A 318 5.90 24.99 -9.54
CA THR A 318 5.20 25.74 -10.55
C THR A 318 6.12 26.00 -11.72
N ARG A 319 5.61 25.74 -12.92
CA ARG A 319 6.32 26.03 -14.16
C ARG A 319 5.43 26.88 -15.06
N LEU A 320 5.88 28.07 -15.38
CA LEU A 320 5.27 28.91 -16.42
C LEU A 320 6.03 28.66 -17.72
N ARG A 321 5.33 28.43 -18.82
CA ARG A 321 5.93 28.29 -20.14
C ARG A 321 5.28 29.25 -21.12
N LEU A 322 6.09 29.81 -22.01
CA LEU A 322 5.66 30.52 -23.20
C LEU A 322 6.48 30.00 -24.38
N SER A 323 5.84 29.63 -25.48
CA SER A 323 6.54 29.16 -26.67
C SER A 323 5.84 29.57 -27.95
N SER A 324 6.62 29.66 -29.03
CA SER A 324 6.16 30.10 -30.33
C SER A 324 6.95 29.35 -31.41
N THR A 325 6.26 28.73 -32.36
CA THR A 325 6.85 27.88 -33.40
C THR A 325 6.25 28.23 -34.75
N TYR A 326 7.12 28.37 -35.75
CA TYR A 326 6.77 28.50 -37.17
C TYR A 326 7.21 27.25 -37.92
N LEU A 327 6.37 26.79 -38.83
CA LEU A 327 6.62 25.62 -39.68
C LEU A 327 6.20 25.96 -41.11
N ASP A 328 7.07 25.67 -42.06
CA ASP A 328 6.81 25.77 -43.50
C ASP A 328 7.11 24.42 -44.16
N PHE A 329 6.11 23.83 -44.82
CA PHE A 329 6.23 22.55 -45.54
C PHE A 329 6.65 22.75 -47.00
N ALA A 330 6.75 23.98 -47.48
CA ALA A 330 7.02 24.30 -48.88
C ALA A 330 8.35 25.05 -49.08
N THR A 331 9.20 25.20 -48.06
CA THR A 331 10.46 25.95 -48.17
C THR A 331 11.37 25.47 -49.29
N PHE A 332 11.36 24.17 -49.57
CA PHE A 332 12.16 23.53 -50.62
C PHE A 332 11.33 23.11 -51.84
N ASP A 333 10.09 23.57 -51.96
CA ASP A 333 9.26 23.31 -53.11
C ASP A 333 9.63 24.25 -54.27
N HIS A 334 10.16 23.68 -55.35
CA HIS A 334 10.59 24.42 -56.53
C HIS A 334 9.60 24.32 -57.71
N ARG A 335 8.43 23.70 -57.49
CA ARG A 335 7.42 23.55 -58.54
C ARG A 335 6.79 24.92 -58.85
N ALA A 336 6.33 25.09 -60.09
CA ALA A 336 5.67 26.32 -60.50
C ALA A 336 4.31 26.49 -59.81
N GLY A 337 3.96 27.75 -59.51
CA GLY A 337 2.70 28.11 -58.84
C GLY A 337 2.86 28.37 -57.34
N ASP A 338 1.78 28.84 -56.70
CA ASP A 338 1.73 29.01 -55.25
C ASP A 338 1.37 27.68 -54.58
N HIS A 339 2.32 27.14 -53.81
CA HIS A 339 2.17 25.93 -52.99
C HIS A 339 2.28 26.27 -51.50
N THR A 340 1.79 27.44 -51.08
CA THR A 340 1.86 27.87 -49.67
C THR A 340 1.30 26.79 -48.74
N ASP A 341 2.16 26.35 -47.80
CA ASP A 341 1.80 25.42 -46.74
C ASP A 341 2.63 25.68 -45.48
N GLN A 342 2.07 26.46 -44.56
CA GLN A 342 2.80 26.95 -43.39
C GLN A 342 1.85 27.20 -42.23
N PHE A 343 2.35 27.12 -41.00
CA PHE A 343 1.63 27.59 -39.84
C PHE A 343 2.53 28.09 -38.71
N TRP A 344 1.91 28.92 -37.87
CA TRP A 344 2.42 29.47 -36.64
C TRP A 344 1.61 28.93 -35.47
N LEU A 345 2.29 28.57 -34.38
CA LEU A 345 1.69 28.12 -33.13
C LEU A 345 2.35 28.86 -31.96
N THR A 346 1.55 29.58 -31.18
CA THR A 346 1.98 30.20 -29.91
C THR A 346 1.20 29.58 -28.76
N GLU A 347 1.87 29.17 -27.68
CA GLU A 347 1.24 28.61 -26.47
C GLU A 347 1.86 29.22 -25.20
N GLY A 348 1.02 29.49 -24.20
CA GLY A 348 1.43 29.89 -22.86
C GLY A 348 0.66 29.13 -21.78
N ASP A 349 1.36 28.63 -20.76
CA ASP A 349 0.74 27.78 -19.74
C ASP A 349 1.41 27.84 -18.36
N VAL A 350 0.65 27.47 -17.34
CA VAL A 350 1.11 27.27 -15.97
C VAL A 350 0.84 25.83 -15.56
N GLU A 351 1.89 25.12 -15.19
CA GLU A 351 1.87 23.80 -14.55
C GLU A 351 2.04 23.96 -13.04
N TYR A 352 1.27 23.20 -12.26
CA TYR A 352 1.44 23.04 -10.82
C TYR A 352 1.55 21.56 -10.45
N ARG A 353 2.61 21.19 -9.75
CA ARG A 353 2.88 19.82 -9.28
C ARG A 353 2.25 19.59 -7.92
N ILE A 354 1.41 18.56 -7.83
CA ILE A 354 0.55 18.30 -6.67
C ILE A 354 1.21 17.26 -5.76
N GLY A 355 1.43 16.05 -6.27
CA GLY A 355 1.91 14.93 -5.46
C GLY A 355 2.36 13.72 -6.29
N PRO A 356 2.49 12.52 -5.69
CA PRO A 356 3.10 11.37 -6.35
C PRO A 356 2.19 10.66 -7.37
N ARG A 357 0.87 10.63 -7.14
CA ARG A 357 -0.12 9.96 -8.02
C ARG A 357 -0.73 10.94 -9.02
N LEU A 358 -1.42 11.96 -8.52
CA LEU A 358 -1.80 13.12 -9.32
C LEU A 358 -0.57 14.02 -9.38
N TRP A 359 0.20 13.90 -10.46
CA TRP A 359 1.51 14.52 -10.55
C TRP A 359 1.41 16.01 -10.78
N ALA A 360 0.70 16.43 -11.83
CA ALA A 360 0.60 17.82 -12.21
C ALA A 360 -0.75 18.16 -12.80
N VAL A 361 -1.16 19.41 -12.61
CA VAL A 361 -2.24 20.05 -13.35
C VAL A 361 -1.65 21.21 -14.13
N ARG A 362 -2.10 21.40 -15.37
CA ARG A 362 -1.67 22.51 -16.21
C ARG A 362 -2.88 23.19 -16.83
N ALA A 363 -2.84 24.51 -16.90
CA ALA A 363 -3.82 25.30 -17.62
C ALA A 363 -3.10 26.31 -18.51
N GLY A 364 -3.61 26.51 -19.72
CA GLY A 364 -2.95 27.37 -20.69
C GLY A 364 -3.88 27.86 -21.78
N PHE A 365 -3.30 28.66 -22.67
CA PHE A 365 -3.94 29.18 -23.86
C PHE A 365 -2.98 29.09 -25.04
N GLY A 366 -3.53 29.03 -26.25
CA GLY A 366 -2.76 28.98 -27.47
C GLY A 366 -3.49 29.60 -28.64
N ALA A 367 -2.71 29.92 -29.66
CA ALA A 367 -3.18 30.43 -30.94
C ALA A 367 -2.42 29.72 -32.06
N LEU A 368 -3.17 29.08 -32.96
CA LEU A 368 -2.66 28.48 -34.18
C LEU A 368 -3.19 29.27 -35.37
N GLN A 369 -2.31 29.60 -36.31
CA GLN A 369 -2.66 30.27 -37.56
C GLN A 369 -1.85 29.65 -38.69
N GLY A 370 -2.51 29.19 -39.75
CA GLY A 370 -1.85 28.54 -40.87
C GLY A 370 -2.54 28.76 -42.18
N LYS A 371 -1.86 28.41 -43.26
CA LYS A 371 -2.35 28.42 -44.63
C LYS A 371 -1.89 27.16 -45.35
N GLY A 372 -2.70 26.59 -46.24
CA GLY A 372 -2.31 25.47 -47.09
C GLY A 372 -2.91 24.13 -46.66
N GLY A 373 -2.07 23.09 -46.58
CA GLY A 373 -2.49 21.72 -46.24
C GLY A 373 -2.28 20.66 -47.32
N TYR A 374 -2.07 21.04 -48.57
CA TYR A 374 -2.14 20.11 -49.70
C TYR A 374 -0.85 20.16 -50.50
N ALA A 375 -0.19 19.02 -50.66
CA ALA A 375 1.12 18.96 -51.32
C ALA A 375 1.01 19.27 -52.81
N ASP A 376 0.01 18.74 -53.51
CA ASP A 376 -0.04 18.81 -54.98
C ASP A 376 -0.96 19.91 -55.54
N ARG A 377 -1.47 20.78 -54.67
CA ARG A 377 -2.43 21.82 -55.08
C ARG A 377 -1.75 23.16 -55.26
N VAL A 378 -1.84 23.68 -56.49
CA VAL A 378 -1.49 25.06 -56.81
C VAL A 378 -2.68 25.98 -56.49
N TRP A 379 -2.44 27.03 -55.72
CA TRP A 379 -3.46 28.04 -55.41
C TRP A 379 -3.54 29.09 -56.52
N GLN A 380 -4.73 29.27 -57.10
CA GLN A 380 -5.02 30.35 -58.07
C GLN A 380 -5.58 31.62 -57.39
N GLY A 381 -5.73 31.57 -56.06
CA GLY A 381 -6.22 32.63 -55.19
C GLY A 381 -5.68 32.40 -53.77
N ASP A 382 -6.41 32.77 -52.73
CA ASP A 382 -5.95 32.55 -51.36
C ASP A 382 -5.91 31.06 -51.00
N ALA A 383 -4.78 30.61 -50.45
CA ALA A 383 -4.67 29.30 -49.84
C ALA A 383 -5.64 29.17 -48.64
N PRO A 384 -6.24 27.98 -48.39
CA PRO A 384 -7.12 27.74 -47.26
C PRO A 384 -6.42 28.15 -45.98
N VAL A 385 -7.07 28.99 -45.19
CA VAL A 385 -6.53 29.48 -43.93
C VAL A 385 -7.11 28.62 -42.82
N ALA A 386 -6.28 28.28 -41.84
CA ALA A 386 -6.74 27.75 -40.56
C ALA A 386 -6.37 28.75 -39.46
N GLY A 387 -7.29 28.97 -38.53
CA GLY A 387 -7.06 29.78 -37.34
C GLY A 387 -7.78 29.14 -36.17
N PHE A 388 -7.12 28.99 -35.03
CA PHE A 388 -7.73 28.43 -33.83
C PHE A 388 -7.12 29.07 -32.59
N ASN A 389 -7.92 29.86 -31.86
CA ASN A 389 -7.53 30.40 -30.55
C ASN A 389 -8.21 29.56 -29.47
N TYR A 390 -7.45 29.03 -28.52
CA TYR A 390 -7.96 28.05 -27.58
C TYR A 390 -7.41 28.22 -26.18
N GLY A 391 -8.17 27.72 -25.21
CA GLY A 391 -7.72 27.42 -23.86
C GLY A 391 -7.65 25.91 -23.67
N TYR A 392 -6.86 25.46 -22.69
CA TYR A 392 -6.82 24.06 -22.32
C TYR A 392 -6.58 23.84 -20.84
N ALA A 393 -7.01 22.66 -20.38
CA ALA A 393 -6.67 22.10 -19.09
C ALA A 393 -6.07 20.71 -19.30
N GLU A 394 -5.00 20.41 -18.57
CA GLU A 394 -4.25 19.17 -18.67
C GLU A 394 -3.99 18.60 -17.27
N VAL A 395 -4.06 17.28 -17.18
CA VAL A 395 -3.77 16.53 -15.96
C VAL A 395 -2.75 15.44 -16.28
N GLU A 396 -1.73 15.31 -15.44
CA GLU A 396 -0.79 14.19 -15.44
C GLU A 396 -1.03 13.29 -14.23
N VAL A 397 -1.27 12.00 -14.50
CA VAL A 397 -1.36 10.95 -13.48
C VAL A 397 -0.18 9.99 -13.66
N ARG A 398 0.44 9.60 -12.55
CA ARG A 398 1.52 8.61 -12.51
C ARG A 398 1.01 7.29 -11.94
N ALA A 399 1.22 6.23 -12.70
CA ALA A 399 1.00 4.86 -12.23
C ALA A 399 2.17 4.41 -11.34
N ILE A 400 3.39 4.73 -11.76
CA ILE A 400 4.66 4.55 -11.03
C ILE A 400 5.54 5.78 -11.27
N ALA A 401 6.64 5.93 -10.52
CA ALA A 401 7.52 7.10 -10.61
C ALA A 401 8.04 7.38 -12.05
N GLN A 402 8.17 6.34 -12.86
CA GLN A 402 8.68 6.40 -14.23
C GLN A 402 7.58 6.43 -15.30
N LEU A 403 6.31 6.17 -14.99
CA LEU A 403 5.24 6.07 -15.98
C LEU A 403 4.15 7.11 -15.70
N GLY A 404 4.04 8.09 -16.59
CA GLY A 404 3.02 9.14 -16.56
C GLY A 404 2.06 9.04 -17.75
N VAL A 405 0.80 9.35 -17.51
CA VAL A 405 -0.23 9.55 -18.54
C VAL A 405 -0.78 10.95 -18.39
N LEU A 406 -0.81 11.68 -19.49
CA LEU A 406 -1.31 13.04 -19.59
C LEU A 406 -2.57 13.04 -20.44
N ALA A 407 -3.58 13.77 -19.99
CA ALA A 407 -4.79 14.03 -20.74
C ALA A 407 -5.04 15.54 -20.75
N ARG A 408 -5.21 16.11 -21.94
CA ARG A 408 -5.45 17.54 -22.19
C ARG A 408 -6.75 17.72 -22.95
N LEU A 409 -7.63 18.53 -22.38
CA LEU A 409 -8.87 18.96 -23.01
C LEU A 409 -8.69 20.38 -23.54
N VAL A 410 -9.03 20.57 -24.81
CA VAL A 410 -8.86 21.84 -25.53
C VAL A 410 -10.24 22.35 -25.95
N ALA A 411 -10.48 23.64 -25.75
CA ALA A 411 -11.69 24.31 -26.21
C ALA A 411 -11.32 25.70 -26.76
N GLY A 412 -11.88 26.06 -27.91
CA GLY A 412 -11.47 27.28 -28.60
C GLY A 412 -12.46 27.73 -29.67
N VAL A 413 -12.08 28.81 -30.34
CA VAL A 413 -12.82 29.39 -31.46
C VAL A 413 -11.91 29.38 -32.69
N GLY A 414 -12.38 28.70 -33.73
CA GLY A 414 -11.77 28.67 -35.04
C GLY A 414 -12.50 29.54 -36.06
N GLN A 415 -12.33 29.23 -37.33
CA GLN A 415 -12.97 29.96 -38.42
C GLN A 415 -14.44 29.57 -38.59
N ASP A 416 -14.75 28.28 -38.35
CA ASP A 416 -16.09 27.75 -38.50
C ASP A 416 -16.91 27.87 -37.19
N GLY A 417 -16.30 28.34 -36.11
CA GLY A 417 -16.96 28.64 -34.85
C GLY A 417 -16.29 28.00 -33.64
N PHE A 418 -17.08 27.44 -32.72
CA PHE A 418 -16.55 26.81 -31.52
C PHE A 418 -16.04 25.39 -31.82
N GLY A 419 -14.81 25.11 -31.40
CA GLY A 419 -14.16 23.82 -31.57
C GLY A 419 -13.66 23.24 -30.25
N MET A 420 -13.58 21.91 -30.19
CA MET A 420 -12.97 21.19 -29.07
C MET A 420 -11.90 20.24 -29.58
N GLY A 421 -11.03 19.80 -28.67
CA GLY A 421 -10.01 18.82 -28.97
C GLY A 421 -9.57 18.05 -27.73
N LEU A 422 -8.87 16.96 -28.00
CA LEU A 422 -8.29 16.08 -27.00
C LEU A 422 -6.84 15.79 -27.38
N GLU A 423 -5.95 15.86 -26.41
CA GLU A 423 -4.59 15.35 -26.50
C GLU A 423 -4.35 14.34 -25.37
N ALA A 424 -3.73 13.23 -25.70
CA ALA A 424 -3.29 12.22 -24.76
C ALA A 424 -1.81 11.92 -24.98
N ARG A 425 -1.04 11.80 -23.90
CA ARG A 425 0.38 11.45 -23.95
C ARG A 425 0.71 10.41 -22.90
N ALA A 426 1.43 9.36 -23.30
CA ALA A 426 2.07 8.43 -22.38
C ALA A 426 3.56 8.75 -22.32
N ARG A 427 4.15 8.72 -21.12
CA ARG A 427 5.56 9.07 -20.89
C ARG A 427 6.23 8.05 -20.00
N ILE A 428 7.40 7.57 -20.42
CA ILE A 428 8.31 6.71 -19.65
C ILE A 428 9.56 7.53 -19.31
N GLY A 429 9.96 7.58 -18.04
CA GLY A 429 11.12 8.31 -17.54
C GLY A 429 10.76 9.44 -16.58
N ARG A 430 11.60 10.48 -16.49
CA ARG A 430 11.36 11.67 -15.65
C ARG A 430 11.06 12.89 -16.54
N PRO A 431 10.07 13.72 -16.21
CA PRO A 431 9.63 14.81 -17.11
C PRO A 431 10.70 15.88 -17.33
N ASP A 432 11.58 16.14 -16.35
CA ASP A 432 12.65 17.13 -16.45
C ASP A 432 14.04 16.51 -16.71
N ALA A 433 14.07 15.23 -17.08
CA ALA A 433 15.30 14.52 -17.42
C ALA A 433 15.03 13.55 -18.57
N THR A 434 15.76 12.43 -18.62
CA THR A 434 15.59 11.46 -19.70
C THR A 434 14.19 10.86 -19.69
N ASN A 435 13.46 11.03 -20.79
CA ASN A 435 12.15 10.44 -21.00
C ASN A 435 11.84 10.16 -22.47
N LEU A 436 10.96 9.20 -22.68
CA LEU A 436 10.34 8.87 -23.96
C LEU A 436 8.85 9.10 -23.82
N SER A 437 8.23 9.76 -24.79
CA SER A 437 6.80 9.99 -24.82
C SER A 437 6.18 9.70 -26.18
N LEU A 438 4.93 9.24 -26.13
CA LEU A 438 4.07 9.00 -27.27
C LEU A 438 2.84 9.88 -27.10
N GLY A 439 2.62 10.82 -28.02
CA GLY A 439 1.52 11.75 -28.05
C GLY A 439 0.55 11.47 -29.20
N VAL A 440 -0.73 11.72 -28.94
CA VAL A 440 -1.78 11.78 -29.95
C VAL A 440 -2.68 12.97 -29.62
N SER A 441 -2.93 13.84 -30.59
CA SER A 441 -3.87 14.95 -30.47
C SER A 441 -4.80 15.04 -31.68
N GLN A 442 -6.02 15.47 -31.40
CA GLN A 442 -7.03 15.76 -32.39
C GLN A 442 -7.73 17.05 -31.98
N LEU A 443 -7.62 18.06 -32.84
CA LEU A 443 -8.20 19.38 -32.65
C LEU A 443 -9.23 19.64 -33.75
N ALA A 444 -10.43 20.07 -33.38
CA ALA A 444 -11.42 20.52 -34.35
C ALA A 444 -10.84 21.62 -35.25
N GLU A 445 -11.18 21.59 -36.53
CA GLU A 445 -10.73 22.51 -37.59
C GLU A 445 -9.23 22.46 -37.93
N VAL A 446 -8.37 22.12 -36.97
CA VAL A 446 -6.90 22.11 -37.12
C VAL A 446 -6.38 20.77 -37.65
N GLY A 447 -6.86 19.66 -37.08
CA GLY A 447 -6.48 18.30 -37.49
C GLY A 447 -5.81 17.46 -36.40
N PHE A 448 -5.16 16.39 -36.85
CA PHE A 448 -4.55 15.33 -36.08
C PHE A 448 -3.02 15.47 -36.04
N LEU A 449 -2.43 15.09 -34.90
CA LEU A 449 -1.00 14.90 -34.74
C LEU A 449 -0.75 13.65 -33.89
N SER A 450 0.17 12.80 -34.32
CA SER A 450 0.76 11.77 -33.47
C SER A 450 2.26 11.89 -33.50
N ASP A 451 2.91 11.88 -32.33
CA ASP A 451 4.34 12.07 -32.21
C ASP A 451 4.98 11.13 -31.20
N VAL A 452 6.23 10.77 -31.48
CA VAL A 452 7.15 10.14 -30.53
C VAL A 452 8.25 11.15 -30.23
N ARG A 453 8.47 11.41 -28.94
CA ARG A 453 9.48 12.36 -28.47
C ARG A 453 10.40 11.68 -27.47
N PHE A 454 11.70 11.78 -27.72
CA PHE A 454 12.75 11.38 -26.80
C PHE A 454 13.49 12.61 -26.30
N GLU A 455 13.54 12.79 -24.98
CA GLU A 455 14.24 13.88 -24.33
C GLU A 455 15.33 13.32 -23.42
N VAL A 456 16.49 13.98 -23.43
CA VAL A 456 17.65 13.64 -22.60
C VAL A 456 18.23 14.89 -21.98
N ASP A 457 18.79 14.74 -20.79
CA ASP A 457 19.52 15.82 -20.10
C ASP A 457 20.94 15.36 -19.78
N PRO A 458 21.83 15.26 -20.79
CA PRO A 458 23.15 14.67 -20.61
C PRO A 458 24.07 15.52 -19.71
N PHE A 459 23.84 16.83 -19.62
CA PHE A 459 24.76 17.78 -18.96
C PHE A 459 24.13 18.56 -17.81
N GLY A 460 22.88 18.28 -17.43
CA GLY A 460 22.16 18.97 -16.35
C GLY A 460 21.79 20.43 -16.66
N ARG A 461 22.33 21.03 -17.72
CA ARG A 461 22.09 22.42 -18.14
C ARG A 461 21.56 22.57 -19.55
N LEU A 462 21.65 21.51 -20.36
CA LEU A 462 21.32 21.54 -21.78
C LEU A 462 20.43 20.33 -22.10
N PRO A 463 19.14 20.36 -21.74
CA PRO A 463 18.20 19.33 -22.19
C PRO A 463 18.07 19.36 -23.71
N VAL A 464 18.09 18.18 -24.32
CA VAL A 464 17.96 17.97 -25.76
C VAL A 464 16.80 17.04 -26.02
N GLY A 465 15.88 17.45 -26.88
CA GLY A 465 14.73 16.68 -27.34
C GLY A 465 14.83 16.35 -28.83
N PHE A 466 14.42 15.15 -29.19
CA PHE A 466 14.21 14.71 -30.56
C PHE A 466 12.77 14.26 -30.72
N SER A 467 12.11 14.63 -31.80
CA SER A 467 10.75 14.20 -32.08
C SER A 467 10.56 13.77 -33.53
N VAL A 468 9.68 12.80 -33.71
CA VAL A 468 9.16 12.36 -35.01
C VAL A 468 7.66 12.29 -34.90
N GLY A 469 6.94 12.91 -35.83
CA GLY A 469 5.48 12.89 -35.81
C GLY A 469 4.86 12.85 -37.20
N VAL A 470 3.60 12.44 -37.23
CA VAL A 470 2.73 12.42 -38.40
C VAL A 470 1.54 13.33 -38.15
N THR A 471 1.21 14.20 -39.10
CA THR A 471 0.15 15.20 -38.92
C THR A 471 -0.54 15.59 -40.23
N ASP A 472 -1.78 16.03 -40.19
CA ASP A 472 -2.49 16.67 -41.31
C ASP A 472 -2.73 18.18 -41.07
N GLN A 473 -2.14 18.73 -40.01
CA GLN A 473 -2.23 20.16 -39.65
C GLN A 473 -1.64 21.05 -40.76
N PRO A 474 -2.11 22.29 -40.91
CA PRO A 474 -3.09 22.99 -40.06
C PRO A 474 -4.56 22.90 -40.53
N THR A 475 -4.87 22.25 -41.66
CA THR A 475 -6.18 22.32 -42.34
C THR A 475 -6.81 20.97 -42.66
N ARG A 476 -6.36 19.87 -42.01
CA ARG A 476 -6.79 18.48 -42.32
C ARG A 476 -6.53 18.08 -43.77
N GLY A 477 -5.39 18.47 -44.30
CA GLY A 477 -4.97 18.17 -45.68
C GLY A 477 -4.23 16.83 -45.79
N ASP A 478 -3.21 16.75 -46.64
CA ASP A 478 -2.45 15.50 -46.83
C ASP A 478 -1.63 15.17 -45.58
N LEU A 479 -1.31 13.91 -45.32
CA LEU A 479 -0.44 13.57 -44.19
C LEU A 479 1.00 14.07 -44.42
N ALA A 480 1.59 14.64 -43.38
CA ALA A 480 2.95 15.11 -43.33
C ALA A 480 3.75 14.36 -42.26
N VAL A 481 5.05 14.22 -42.49
CA VAL A 481 6.02 13.80 -41.48
C VAL A 481 6.73 15.03 -40.96
N ARG A 482 6.97 15.07 -39.65
CA ARG A 482 7.69 16.12 -38.94
C ARG A 482 8.84 15.51 -38.14
N LEU A 483 10.01 16.09 -38.29
CA LEU A 483 11.20 15.82 -37.50
C LEU A 483 11.52 17.08 -36.71
N GLY A 484 11.77 16.95 -35.41
CA GLY A 484 12.04 18.07 -34.52
C GLY A 484 13.27 17.83 -33.66
N VAL A 485 13.99 18.92 -33.38
CA VAL A 485 15.02 18.98 -32.35
C VAL A 485 14.70 20.17 -31.44
N ASP A 486 14.62 19.90 -30.13
CA ASP A 486 14.48 20.91 -29.09
C ASP A 486 15.79 21.04 -28.32
N LEU A 487 16.24 22.27 -28.10
CA LEU A 487 17.43 22.61 -27.33
C LEU A 487 17.01 23.56 -26.23
N GLY A 488 17.04 23.12 -24.97
CA GLY A 488 16.84 24.00 -23.82
C GLY A 488 18.18 24.39 -23.21
N TRP A 489 18.26 25.59 -22.62
CA TRP A 489 19.42 26.01 -21.85
C TRP A 489 18.97 26.52 -20.49
N ARG A 490 19.32 25.83 -19.40
CA ARG A 490 19.01 26.24 -18.03
C ARG A 490 19.97 27.34 -17.60
N ALA A 491 19.67 28.56 -18.03
CA ALA A 491 20.48 29.75 -17.75
C ALA A 491 20.55 30.05 -16.24
N SER A 492 19.49 29.72 -15.49
CA SER A 492 19.45 29.77 -14.02
C SER A 492 18.56 28.66 -13.47
N ARG A 493 18.37 28.62 -12.14
CA ARG A 493 17.39 27.71 -11.49
C ARG A 493 15.94 28.06 -11.83
N TRP A 494 15.69 29.26 -12.37
CA TRP A 494 14.35 29.77 -12.59
C TRP A 494 14.05 30.04 -14.05
N ILE A 495 15.03 29.98 -14.96
CA ILE A 495 14.87 30.42 -16.35
C ILE A 495 15.52 29.42 -17.30
N GLU A 496 14.74 28.97 -18.28
CA GLU A 496 15.16 28.04 -19.32
C GLU A 496 14.66 28.53 -20.70
N PRO A 497 15.47 29.31 -21.43
CA PRO A 497 15.24 29.54 -22.86
C PRO A 497 15.32 28.24 -23.65
N GLN A 498 14.51 28.16 -24.70
CA GLN A 498 14.39 26.99 -25.58
C GLN A 498 14.45 27.43 -27.06
N LEU A 499 15.15 26.64 -27.87
CA LEU A 499 15.18 26.73 -29.33
C LEU A 499 14.63 25.44 -29.91
N ARG A 500 13.71 25.55 -30.86
CA ARG A 500 13.17 24.42 -31.61
C ARG A 500 13.55 24.56 -33.06
N LEU A 501 14.04 23.49 -33.66
CA LEU A 501 14.32 23.38 -35.08
C LEU A 501 13.56 22.19 -35.64
N GLY A 502 13.11 22.28 -36.89
CA GLY A 502 12.34 21.23 -37.52
C GLY A 502 12.60 21.07 -39.00
N TYR A 503 12.35 19.86 -39.49
CA TYR A 503 12.21 19.54 -40.89
C TYR A 503 10.88 18.81 -41.08
N GLN A 504 10.11 19.20 -42.08
CA GLN A 504 8.79 18.63 -42.30
C GLN A 504 8.49 18.53 -43.78
N GLY A 505 7.67 17.56 -44.15
CA GLY A 505 7.24 17.41 -45.54
C GLY A 505 6.03 16.51 -45.68
N ARG A 506 5.17 16.83 -46.66
CA ARG A 506 4.08 15.98 -47.10
C ARG A 506 4.54 15.00 -48.18
N THR A 507 5.48 15.44 -49.01
CA THR A 507 6.15 14.62 -50.02
C THR A 507 7.63 14.99 -50.08
N VAL A 508 8.43 14.22 -50.82
CA VAL A 508 9.85 14.56 -51.05
C VAL A 508 10.01 15.87 -51.83
N ALA A 509 9.02 16.24 -52.66
CA ALA A 509 9.01 17.48 -53.42
C ALA A 509 8.37 18.66 -52.67
N HIS A 510 7.70 18.38 -51.55
CA HIS A 510 6.98 19.37 -50.75
C HIS A 510 7.40 19.21 -49.29
N ALA A 511 8.58 19.75 -49.01
CA ALA A 511 9.19 19.77 -47.69
C ALA A 511 9.81 21.14 -47.39
N GLY A 512 10.00 21.43 -46.11
CA GLY A 512 10.59 22.67 -45.64
C GLY A 512 11.11 22.59 -44.21
N VAL A 513 11.43 23.76 -43.66
CA VAL A 513 12.06 23.90 -42.33
C VAL A 513 11.17 24.65 -41.36
N GLY A 514 11.41 24.38 -40.08
CA GLY A 514 10.71 24.98 -38.98
C GLY A 514 11.66 25.56 -37.96
N ALA A 515 11.22 26.62 -37.28
CA ALA A 515 11.95 27.20 -36.17
C ALA A 515 10.98 27.70 -35.09
N GLY A 516 11.41 27.62 -33.83
CA GLY A 516 10.63 28.11 -32.71
C GLY A 516 11.50 28.54 -31.54
N LEU A 517 10.94 29.39 -30.69
CA LEU A 517 11.55 29.86 -29.46
C LEU A 517 10.61 29.60 -28.29
N GLY A 518 11.18 29.35 -27.12
CA GLY A 518 10.43 29.19 -25.89
C GLY A 518 11.17 29.74 -24.69
N LEU A 519 10.43 29.94 -23.62
CA LEU A 519 10.93 30.36 -22.32
C LEU A 519 10.12 29.64 -21.25
N ALA A 520 10.81 28.97 -20.33
CA ALA A 520 10.19 28.39 -19.15
C ALA A 520 10.74 29.06 -17.88
N PHE A 521 9.83 29.33 -16.94
CA PHE A 521 10.16 29.79 -15.60
C PHE A 521 9.79 28.73 -14.56
N HIS A 522 10.69 28.48 -13.63
CA HIS A 522 10.52 27.46 -12.58
C HIS A 522 10.53 28.13 -11.20
N TRP A 523 9.53 27.86 -10.36
CA TRP A 523 9.51 28.33 -8.96
C TRP A 523 8.96 27.29 -7.97
#